data_AF-A0A7C1DUW9-F1
#
_entry.id   AF-A0A7C1DUW9-F1
#
_cell.length_a   1.000
_cell.length_b   1.000
_cell.length_c   1.000
_cell.angle_alpha   90.00
_cell.angle_beta   90.00
_cell.angle_gamma   90.00
#
_symmetry.space_group_name_H-M   'P 1'
#
loop_
_entity.id
_entity.type
_entity.pdbx_description
1 polymer ?
#
loop_
_entity_poly.entity_id
_entity_poly.type
_entity_poly.pdbx_seq_one_letter_code
_entity_poly.pdbx_strand_id
1 'polypeptide(L)'
;YIMSMSHFDKGILAGVGPTTTVSHKFGERDIEGLKQLHDCGIIYYDSGPCLLCVMTRGNDFAELEGIIADITRLISAEMNGGSKSKK
;
A
#
# COMPACT_ATOMS: atom_id res chain seq x y z
N TYR A 1 6.51 1.01 15.80
CA TYR A 1 5.04 0.89 15.67
C TYR A 1 4.29 2.21 15.54
N ILE A 2 4.92 3.40 15.55
CA ILE A 2 4.14 4.65 15.38
C ILE A 2 3.43 4.73 14.02
N MET A 3 4.08 4.25 12.97
CA MET A 3 3.55 4.21 11.61
C MET A 3 2.47 3.14 11.39
N SER A 4 2.29 2.18 12.31
CA SER A 4 1.20 1.21 12.23
C SER A 4 -0.11 1.71 12.85
N MET A 5 -0.12 2.95 13.33
CA MET A 5 -1.30 3.63 13.86
C MET A 5 -1.78 4.76 12.93
N SER A 6 -1.31 4.76 11.68
CA SER A 6 -1.82 5.67 10.65
C SER A 6 -3.31 5.44 10.43
N HIS A 7 -4.09 6.52 10.33
CA HIS A 7 -5.53 6.47 10.05
C HIS A 7 -5.85 6.52 8.55
N PHE A 8 -4.84 6.60 7.68
CA PHE A 8 -5.04 6.58 6.25
C PHE A 8 -5.24 5.13 5.78
N ASP A 9 -6.46 4.78 5.42
CA ASP A 9 -6.87 3.40 5.13
C ASP A 9 -7.10 3.12 3.64
N LYS A 10 -6.90 4.11 2.77
CA LYS A 10 -7.28 4.06 1.35
C LYS A 10 -6.19 3.60 0.37
N GLY A 11 -4.92 3.60 0.79
CA GLY A 11 -3.78 3.19 -0.02
C GLY A 11 -3.41 1.72 0.20
N ILE A 12 -2.21 1.47 0.73
CA ILE A 12 -1.69 0.12 0.99
C ILE A 12 -2.67 -0.69 1.86
N LEU A 13 -3.26 -0.07 2.89
CA LEU A 13 -4.23 -0.74 3.79
C LEU A 13 -5.42 -1.34 3.03
N ALA A 14 -5.98 -0.60 2.07
CA ALA A 14 -7.10 -1.06 1.24
C ALA A 14 -6.74 -2.27 0.34
N GLY A 15 -5.45 -2.48 0.07
CA GLY A 15 -4.96 -3.61 -0.73
C GLY A 15 -4.65 -4.89 0.06
N VAL A 16 -4.37 -4.81 1.35
CA VAL A 16 -3.95 -5.97 2.17
C VAL A 16 -5.06 -6.58 3.05
N GLY A 17 -6.17 -5.85 3.25
CA GLY A 17 -7.29 -6.28 4.08
C GLY A 17 -7.11 -5.97 5.58
N PRO A 18 -8.19 -6.06 6.39
CA PRO A 18 -8.26 -5.49 7.75
C PRO A 18 -7.42 -6.23 8.80
N THR A 19 -6.98 -7.45 8.53
CA THR A 19 -6.23 -8.28 9.49
C THR A 19 -4.72 -8.14 9.36
N THR A 20 -4.24 -7.57 8.26
CA THR A 20 -2.81 -7.43 7.98
C THR A 20 -2.27 -6.16 8.62
N THR A 21 -1.27 -6.28 9.49
CA THR A 21 -0.62 -5.09 10.05
C THR A 21 0.27 -4.44 9.00
N VAL A 22 0.21 -3.12 8.90
CA VAL A 22 1.08 -2.33 8.02
C VAL A 22 1.64 -1.16 8.80
N SER A 23 2.96 -0.97 8.77
CA SER A 23 3.61 0.28 9.21
C SER A 23 3.87 1.13 7.98
N HIS A 24 3.12 2.22 7.77
CA HIS A 24 3.22 3.02 6.55
C HIS A 24 3.11 4.53 6.78
N LYS A 25 3.48 5.29 5.76
CA LYS A 25 3.36 6.74 5.70
C LYS A 25 2.91 7.13 4.30
N PHE A 26 1.79 7.84 4.24
CA PHE A 26 1.33 8.48 3.02
C PHE A 26 1.81 9.93 2.91
N GLY A 27 1.88 10.45 1.69
CA GLY A 27 2.19 11.84 1.39
C GLY A 27 1.42 12.31 0.17
N GLU A 28 0.79 13.48 0.30
CA GLU A 28 0.00 14.11 -0.75
C GLU A 28 0.66 15.42 -1.17
N ARG A 29 0.52 15.73 -2.46
CA ARG A 29 0.91 17.03 -3.01
C ARG A 29 -0.04 17.40 -4.14
N ASP A 30 -0.55 18.62 -4.11
CA ASP A 30 -1.32 19.22 -5.19
C ASP A 30 -0.61 20.51 -5.63
N ILE A 31 -0.20 20.58 -6.90
CA ILE A 31 0.29 21.81 -7.52
C ILE A 31 -0.41 22.00 -8.84
N GLU A 32 -1.10 23.14 -8.97
CA GLU A 32 -1.76 23.55 -10.22
C GLU A 32 -2.71 22.47 -10.78
N GLY A 33 -3.40 21.72 -9.89
CA GLY A 33 -4.33 20.66 -10.26
C GLY A 33 -3.67 19.31 -10.55
N LEU A 34 -2.34 19.26 -10.52
CA LEU A 34 -1.58 18.02 -10.61
C LEU A 34 -1.34 17.45 -9.21
N LYS A 35 -2.02 16.34 -8.95
CA LYS A 35 -1.96 15.61 -7.69
C LYS A 35 -0.90 14.53 -7.72
N GLN A 36 -0.28 14.31 -6.57
CA GLN A 36 0.60 13.19 -6.30
C GLN A 36 0.20 12.56 -4.98
N LEU A 37 0.13 11.23 -4.98
CA LEU A 37 -0.13 10.45 -3.78
C LEU A 37 0.89 9.33 -3.72
N HIS A 38 1.60 9.28 -2.59
CA HIS A 38 2.63 8.31 -2.30
C HIS A 38 2.25 7.58 -1.03
N ASP A 39 2.31 6.26 -1.02
CA ASP A 39 2.14 5.46 0.19
C ASP A 39 3.23 4.40 0.26
N CYS A 40 4.00 4.44 1.35
CA CYS A 40 5.19 3.61 1.52
C CYS A 40 5.23 3.03 2.93
N GLY A 41 5.53 1.75 3.03
CA GLY A 41 5.49 1.05 4.30
C GLY A 41 5.98 -0.40 4.25
N ILE A 42 6.01 -1.00 5.42
CA ILE A 42 6.29 -2.42 5.63
C ILE A 42 4.98 -3.12 5.95
N ILE A 43 4.66 -4.14 5.16
CA ILE A 43 3.52 -5.03 5.35
C ILE A 43 4.01 -6.28 6.07
N TYR A 44 3.35 -6.66 7.16
CA TYR A 44 3.75 -7.82 7.96
C TYR A 44 2.89 -9.03 7.60
N TYR A 45 3.40 -9.89 6.73
CA TYR A 45 2.80 -11.20 6.42
C TYR A 45 3.42 -12.31 7.26
N ASP A 46 2.71 -13.43 7.39
CA ASP A 46 3.22 -14.64 8.07
C ASP A 46 4.45 -15.23 7.38
N SER A 47 4.55 -15.09 6.05
CA SER A 47 5.71 -15.52 5.25
C SER A 47 6.94 -14.62 5.41
N GLY A 48 6.76 -13.44 6.00
CA GLY A 48 7.81 -12.44 6.22
C GLY A 48 7.38 -11.02 5.85
N PRO A 49 8.08 -10.00 6.36
CA PRO A 49 7.78 -8.60 6.05
C PRO A 49 8.10 -8.25 4.59
N CYS A 50 7.25 -7.44 3.97
CA CYS A 50 7.40 -6.92 2.61
C CYS A 50 7.48 -5.38 2.64
N LEU A 51 8.52 -4.81 2.04
CA LEU A 51 8.61 -3.36 1.83
C LEU A 51 7.90 -2.99 0.51
N LEU A 52 6.92 -2.11 0.57
CA LEU A 52 6.21 -1.60 -0.59
C LEU A 52 6.16 -0.07 -0.55
N CYS A 53 6.38 0.56 -1.70
CA CYS A 53 6.26 2.00 -1.87
C CYS A 53 5.67 2.25 -3.25
N VAL A 54 4.48 2.82 -3.30
CA VAL A 54 3.77 3.14 -4.53
C VAL A 54 3.62 4.65 -4.61
N MET A 55 4.10 5.21 -5.72
CA MET A 55 4.09 6.64 -5.96
C MET A 55 3.28 6.89 -7.23
N THR A 56 2.21 7.67 -7.08
CA THR A 56 1.26 7.93 -8.16
C THR A 56 1.15 9.42 -8.43
N ARG A 57 0.77 9.77 -9.66
CA ARG A 57 0.58 11.15 -10.11
C ARG A 57 -0.60 11.19 -11.09
N GLY A 58 -1.49 12.14 -10.93
CA GLY A 58 -2.69 12.29 -11.75
C GLY A 58 -3.50 13.52 -11.35
N ASN A 59 -4.80 13.51 -11.69
CA ASN A 59 -5.67 14.66 -11.47
C ASN A 59 -6.76 14.41 -10.40
N ASP A 60 -6.88 13.19 -9.88
CA ASP A 60 -7.90 12.80 -8.91
C ASP A 60 -7.34 11.90 -7.80
N PHE A 61 -7.52 12.27 -6.53
CA PHE A 61 -6.97 11.49 -5.42
C PHE A 61 -7.66 10.14 -5.26
N ALA A 62 -8.95 10.01 -5.54
CA ALA A 62 -9.65 8.74 -5.38
C ALA A 62 -9.16 7.71 -6.42
N GLU A 63 -8.87 8.15 -7.64
CA GLU A 63 -8.22 7.31 -8.65
C GLU A 63 -6.81 6.89 -8.20
N LEU A 64 -6.01 7.83 -7.68
CA LEU A 64 -4.67 7.54 -7.18
C LEU A 64 -4.67 6.58 -5.99
N GLU A 65 -5.59 6.76 -5.03
CA GLU A 65 -5.84 5.86 -3.91
C GLU A 65 -6.16 4.44 -4.43
N GLY A 66 -7.08 4.34 -5.40
CA GLY A 66 -7.47 3.09 -6.04
C GLY A 66 -6.30 2.37 -6.72
N ILE A 67 -5.47 3.09 -7.47
CA ILE A 67 -4.27 2.53 -8.12
C ILE A 67 -3.30 1.94 -7.10
N ILE A 68 -3.05 2.64 -5.98
CA ILE A 68 -2.19 2.13 -4.90
C ILE A 68 -2.78 0.83 -4.34
N ALA A 69 -4.07 0.83 -4.01
CA ALA A 69 -4.75 -0.33 -3.46
C ALA A 69 -4.72 -1.54 -4.42
N ASP A 70 -4.90 -1.29 -5.73
CA ASP A 70 -4.87 -2.32 -6.77
C ASP A 70 -3.48 -2.95 -6.91
N ILE A 71 -2.43 -2.12 -6.97
CA ILE A 71 -1.04 -2.60 -6.99
C ILE A 71 -0.74 -3.42 -5.72
N THR A 72 -1.15 -2.92 -4.55
CA THR A 72 -0.95 -3.64 -3.30
C THR A 72 -1.68 -4.97 -3.29
N ARG A 73 -2.89 -5.07 -3.86
CA ARG A 73 -3.63 -6.36 -3.98
C ARG A 73 -2.86 -7.38 -4.83
N LEU A 74 -2.28 -6.95 -5.95
CA LEU A 74 -1.48 -7.82 -6.82
C LEU A 74 -0.24 -8.37 -6.07
N ILE A 75 0.47 -7.50 -5.36
CA ILE A 75 1.63 -7.91 -4.55
C ILE A 75 1.21 -8.83 -3.40
N SER A 76 0.09 -8.53 -2.73
CA SER A 76 -0.44 -9.35 -1.63
C SER A 76 -0.82 -10.76 -2.10
N ALA A 77 -1.40 -10.87 -3.30
CA ALA A 77 -1.74 -12.17 -3.89
C ALA A 77 -0.49 -13.03 -4.13
N GLU A 78 0.60 -12.43 -4.61
CA GLU A 78 1.87 -13.12 -4.82
C GLU A 78 2.51 -13.54 -3.48
N MET A 79 2.55 -12.64 -2.50
CA MET A 79 3.14 -12.91 -1.19
C MET A 79 2.38 -13.96 -0.37
N ASN A 80 1.05 -14.04 -0.54
CA ASN A 80 0.21 -15.09 0.06
C ASN A 80 0.27 -16.41 -0.73
N GLY A 81 0.46 -16.35 -2.05
CA GLY A 81 0.61 -17.53 -2.92
C GLY A 81 1.99 -18.20 -2.84
N GLY A 82 3.01 -17.46 -2.41
CA GLY A 82 4.42 -17.89 -2.35
C GLY A 82 4.77 -19.02 -1.36
N SER A 83 3.84 -19.47 -0.52
CA SER A 83 4.05 -20.64 0.36
C SER A 83 4.08 -21.99 -0.37
N LYS A 84 3.99 -22.02 -1.71
CA LYS A 84 4.10 -23.24 -2.53
C LYS A 84 5.25 -23.19 -3.54
N SER A 85 6.48 -22.88 -3.14
CA SER A 85 7.65 -23.38 -3.89
C SER A 85 8.93 -23.30 -3.06
N LYS A 86 9.37 -24.47 -2.59
CA LYS A 86 10.77 -24.95 -2.51
C LYS A 86 10.73 -26.34 -1.86
N LYS A 87 10.38 -27.34 -2.67
CA LYS A 87 10.81 -28.73 -2.49
C LYS A 87 12.08 -28.92 -3.30
#